data_AF-A0A0S9LMU5-F1
#
_entry.id   AF-A0A0S9LMU5-F1
#
_cell.length_a   1.000
_cell.length_b   1.000
_cell.length_c   1.000
_cell.angle_alpha   90.00
_cell.angle_beta   90.00
_cell.angle_gamma   90.00
#
_symmetry.space_group_name_H-M   'P 1'
#
loop_
_entity.id
_entity.type
_entity.pdbx_description
1 polymer ?
#
loop_
_entity_poly.entity_id
_entity_poly.type
_entity_poly.pdbx_seq_one_letter_code
_entity_poly.pdbx_strand_id
1 'polypeptide(L)'
;MQRFFASVLAALCCLALLAACSPSRLVLHRAADALAAPSAVPEDDLQLVREAAAFQLKLSESLLQHVPEHQALAEAVASGFTQYAYAFVAFDAERLEGQDAAAAQRLRQRAARLYGRAQRHALAALERRHSGFVRDLSAGTARLDADQVGLAYWAAAAWGARIALSTDQPDVVADLPLAARLAQLAFHAEPGHGAGALASLVANFEAARPGGSRAEAARLFDAAERHGAGRNAGVFVARAEALARDDRAQFERLLRQALQVAAAHPDLGNQVMGERARWLLDTIADRF
;
A
#
# COMPACT_ATOMS: atom_id res chain seq x y z
N MET A 1 31.19 -45.85 -31.60
CA MET A 1 29.90 -45.82 -30.88
C MET A 1 29.86 -44.79 -29.74
N GLN A 2 30.85 -44.71 -28.85
CA GLN A 2 30.86 -43.73 -27.73
C GLN A 2 30.70 -42.25 -28.13
N ARG A 3 31.40 -41.80 -29.19
CA ARG A 3 31.30 -40.40 -29.67
C ARG A 3 29.92 -40.03 -30.23
N PHE A 4 29.22 -40.99 -30.81
CA PHE A 4 27.87 -40.80 -31.34
C PHE A 4 26.85 -40.70 -30.20
N PHE A 5 26.95 -41.56 -29.19
CA PHE A 5 26.12 -41.51 -27.99
C PHE A 5 26.32 -40.22 -27.18
N ALA A 6 27.56 -39.73 -27.03
CA ALA A 6 27.83 -38.47 -26.35
C ALA A 6 27.23 -37.26 -27.10
N SER A 7 27.25 -37.28 -28.44
CA SER A 7 26.69 -36.21 -29.27
C SER A 7 25.15 -36.19 -29.21
N VAL A 8 24.51 -37.37 -29.20
CA VAL A 8 23.05 -37.50 -29.05
C VAL A 8 22.60 -37.08 -27.65
N LEU A 9 23.33 -37.45 -26.60
CA LEU A 9 23.02 -37.05 -25.22
C LEU A 9 23.17 -35.54 -25.02
N ALA A 10 24.21 -34.93 -25.59
CA ALA A 10 24.40 -33.48 -25.57
C ALA A 10 23.30 -32.72 -26.34
N ALA A 11 22.86 -33.26 -27.49
CA ALA A 11 21.76 -32.70 -28.26
C ALA A 11 20.42 -32.81 -27.51
N LEU A 12 20.14 -33.95 -26.85
CA LEU A 12 18.96 -34.12 -26.00
C LEU A 12 18.98 -33.17 -24.80
N CYS A 13 20.13 -32.99 -24.14
CA CYS A 13 20.29 -32.01 -23.06
C CYS A 13 20.04 -30.56 -23.55
N CYS A 14 20.54 -30.19 -24.73
CA CYS A 14 20.29 -28.87 -25.31
C CYS A 14 18.81 -28.66 -25.66
N LEU A 15 18.14 -29.67 -26.23
CA LEU A 15 16.70 -29.65 -26.50
C LEU A 15 15.85 -29.56 -25.21
N ALA A 16 16.27 -30.24 -24.14
CA ALA A 16 15.62 -30.14 -22.83
C ALA A 16 15.80 -28.75 -22.17
N LEU A 17 16.96 -28.12 -22.34
CA LEU A 17 17.23 -26.76 -21.86
C LEU A 17 16.44 -25.70 -22.65
N LEU A 18 16.21 -25.93 -23.95
CA LEU A 18 15.36 -25.06 -24.78
C LEU A 18 13.87 -25.21 -24.44
N ALA A 19 13.40 -26.41 -24.09
CA ALA A 19 12.03 -26.65 -23.61
C ALA A 19 11.76 -26.10 -22.19
N ALA A 20 12.81 -25.85 -21.40
CA ALA A 20 12.69 -25.24 -20.07
C ALA A 20 12.34 -23.74 -20.11
N CYS A 21 12.57 -23.07 -21.24
CA CYS A 21 12.08 -21.71 -21.50
C CYS A 21 10.70 -21.79 -22.18
N SER A 22 9.65 -22.11 -21.42
CA SER A 22 8.29 -22.16 -21.97
C SER A 22 7.88 -20.78 -22.53
N PRO A 23 7.53 -20.65 -23.83
CA PRO A 23 7.05 -19.41 -24.42
C PRO A 23 5.86 -18.82 -23.66
N SER A 24 5.00 -19.66 -23.08
CA SER A 24 3.88 -19.22 -22.26
C SER A 24 4.33 -18.48 -20.99
N ARG A 25 5.42 -18.93 -20.35
CA ARG A 25 5.96 -18.27 -19.15
C ARG A 25 6.52 -16.89 -19.49
N LEU A 26 7.19 -16.75 -20.63
CA LEU A 26 7.68 -15.46 -21.12
C LEU A 26 6.53 -14.48 -21.39
N VAL A 27 5.47 -14.93 -22.08
CA VAL A 27 4.29 -14.10 -22.36
C VAL A 27 3.63 -13.63 -21.07
N LEU A 28 3.46 -14.53 -20.09
CA LEU A 28 2.90 -14.18 -18.78
C LEU A 28 3.76 -13.17 -18.02
N HIS A 29 5.09 -13.29 -18.06
CA HIS A 29 5.99 -12.31 -17.46
C HIS A 29 5.90 -10.95 -18.13
N ARG A 30 5.86 -10.90 -19.46
CA ARG A 30 5.69 -9.62 -20.19
C ARG A 30 4.36 -8.94 -19.91
N ALA A 31 3.28 -9.73 -19.79
CA ALA A 31 1.99 -9.21 -19.36
C ALA A 31 2.05 -8.69 -17.91
N ALA A 32 2.79 -9.36 -17.03
CA ALA A 32 2.98 -8.95 -15.65
C ALA A 32 3.79 -7.66 -15.54
N ASP A 33 4.86 -7.52 -16.31
CA ASP A 33 5.63 -6.28 -16.44
C ASP A 33 4.72 -5.12 -16.88
N ALA A 34 3.88 -5.35 -17.90
CA ALA A 34 2.97 -4.33 -18.42
C ALA A 34 1.90 -3.90 -17.39
N LEU A 35 1.36 -4.84 -16.61
CA LEU A 35 0.36 -4.54 -15.57
C LEU A 35 0.99 -3.98 -14.28
N ALA A 36 2.26 -4.25 -14.04
CA ALA A 36 3.01 -3.69 -12.91
C ALA A 36 3.50 -2.27 -13.17
N ALA A 37 3.71 -1.91 -14.45
CA ALA A 37 4.14 -0.59 -14.83
C ALA A 37 3.10 0.49 -14.44
N PRO A 38 3.53 1.63 -13.90
CA PRO A 38 2.65 2.79 -13.72
C PRO A 38 2.01 3.19 -15.05
N SER A 39 0.74 3.63 -15.02
CA SER A 39 0.10 4.19 -16.21
C SER A 39 0.91 5.40 -16.69
N ALA A 40 1.31 5.37 -17.97
CA ALA A 40 1.97 6.49 -18.62
C ALA A 40 1.00 7.61 -19.01
N VAL A 41 -0.31 7.33 -18.98
CA VAL A 41 -1.36 8.29 -19.30
C VAL A 41 -1.83 8.92 -17.99
N PRO A 42 -1.67 10.25 -17.82
CA PRO A 42 -2.29 10.98 -16.71
C PRO A 42 -3.80 10.80 -16.78
N GLU A 43 -4.41 10.46 -15.66
CA GLU A 43 -5.85 10.32 -15.49
C GLU A 43 -6.29 11.25 -14.37
N ASP A 44 -7.21 12.15 -14.66
CA ASP A 44 -7.74 13.15 -13.74
C ASP A 44 -9.22 12.93 -13.38
N ASP A 45 -9.88 11.98 -14.05
CA ASP A 45 -11.24 11.55 -13.70
C ASP A 45 -11.20 10.40 -12.68
N LEU A 46 -11.34 10.76 -11.40
CA LEU A 46 -11.44 9.80 -10.30
C LEU A 46 -12.61 8.80 -10.47
N GLN A 47 -13.69 9.20 -11.15
CA GLN A 47 -14.83 8.32 -11.38
C GLN A 47 -14.49 7.27 -12.44
N LEU A 48 -13.82 7.67 -13.52
CA LEU A 48 -13.33 6.73 -14.52
C LEU A 48 -12.33 5.73 -13.91
N VAL A 49 -11.40 6.22 -13.07
CA VAL A 49 -10.47 5.35 -12.31
C VAL A 49 -11.24 4.35 -11.46
N ARG A 50 -12.25 4.81 -10.72
CA ARG A 50 -13.09 3.96 -9.87
C ARG A 50 -13.77 2.85 -10.65
N GLU A 51 -14.33 3.18 -11.82
CA GLU A 51 -15.05 2.25 -12.69
C GLU A 51 -14.11 1.20 -13.31
N ALA A 52 -12.89 1.58 -13.69
CA ALA A 52 -11.91 0.67 -14.25
C ALA A 52 -11.20 -0.20 -13.18
N ALA A 53 -10.99 0.33 -11.97
CA ALA A 53 -10.11 -0.25 -10.97
C ALA A 53 -10.49 -1.68 -10.56
N ALA A 54 -11.78 -1.98 -10.35
CA ALA A 54 -12.18 -3.31 -9.89
C ALA A 54 -11.83 -4.42 -10.88
N PHE A 55 -12.00 -4.17 -12.18
CA PHE A 55 -11.62 -5.10 -13.23
C PHE A 55 -10.10 -5.26 -13.30
N GLN A 56 -9.37 -4.13 -13.35
CA GLN A 56 -7.90 -4.12 -13.41
C GLN A 56 -7.29 -4.90 -12.23
N LEU A 57 -7.78 -4.69 -11.01
CA LEU A 57 -7.30 -5.40 -9.83
C LEU A 57 -7.54 -6.91 -9.92
N LYS A 58 -8.71 -7.32 -10.41
CA LYS A 58 -9.03 -8.74 -10.58
C LYS A 58 -8.19 -9.39 -11.68
N LEU A 59 -7.93 -8.68 -12.77
CA LEU A 59 -7.05 -9.12 -13.85
C LEU A 59 -5.61 -9.30 -13.35
N SER A 60 -5.03 -8.28 -12.72
CA SER A 60 -3.67 -8.32 -12.18
C SER A 60 -3.51 -9.38 -11.10
N GLU A 61 -4.49 -9.51 -10.19
CA GLU A 61 -4.50 -10.58 -9.17
C GLU A 61 -4.55 -11.97 -9.81
N SER A 62 -5.35 -12.16 -10.88
CA SER A 62 -5.44 -13.44 -11.58
C SER A 62 -4.13 -13.77 -12.31
N LEU A 63 -3.49 -12.78 -12.92
CA LEU A 63 -2.19 -12.98 -13.56
C LEU A 63 -1.11 -13.33 -12.52
N LEU A 64 -1.10 -12.66 -11.36
CA LEU A 64 -0.15 -12.93 -10.27
C LEU A 64 -0.20 -14.38 -9.78
N GLN A 65 -1.37 -15.03 -9.82
CA GLN A 65 -1.48 -16.46 -9.48
C GLN A 65 -0.67 -17.37 -10.42
N HIS A 66 -0.46 -16.94 -11.67
CA HIS A 66 0.29 -17.69 -12.67
C HIS A 66 1.79 -17.35 -12.67
N VAL A 67 2.17 -16.19 -12.11
CA VAL A 67 3.55 -15.73 -11.95
C VAL A 67 3.81 -15.24 -10.51
N PRO A 68 3.65 -16.11 -9.50
CA PRO A 68 3.70 -15.73 -8.09
C PRO A 68 5.06 -15.18 -7.62
N GLU A 69 6.12 -15.40 -8.40
CA GLU A 69 7.47 -14.87 -8.17
C GLU A 69 7.64 -13.40 -8.62
N HIS A 70 6.68 -12.85 -9.37
CA HIS A 70 6.81 -11.53 -10.00
C HIS A 70 6.58 -10.38 -8.99
N GLN A 71 7.65 -9.94 -8.33
CA GLN A 71 7.59 -8.96 -7.23
C GLN A 71 6.90 -7.64 -7.62
N ALA A 72 7.23 -7.07 -8.77
CA ALA A 72 6.62 -5.81 -9.21
C ALA A 72 5.10 -5.93 -9.42
N LEU A 73 4.61 -7.09 -9.88
CA LEU A 73 3.18 -7.33 -10.05
C LEU A 73 2.52 -7.55 -8.69
N ALA A 74 3.19 -8.24 -7.77
CA ALA A 74 2.72 -8.39 -6.39
C ALA A 74 2.58 -7.03 -5.69
N GLU A 75 3.53 -6.12 -5.92
CA GLU A 75 3.48 -4.76 -5.41
C GLU A 75 2.34 -3.96 -6.03
N ALA A 76 2.17 -4.02 -7.36
CA ALA A 76 1.06 -3.38 -8.05
C ALA A 76 -0.31 -3.90 -7.58
N VAL A 77 -0.45 -5.21 -7.34
CA VAL A 77 -1.67 -5.80 -6.78
C VAL A 77 -1.91 -5.34 -5.35
N ALA A 78 -0.89 -5.36 -4.49
CA ALA A 78 -1.02 -4.95 -3.09
C ALA A 78 -1.35 -3.45 -2.97
N SER A 79 -0.59 -2.60 -3.66
CA SER A 79 -0.82 -1.16 -3.71
C SER A 79 -2.19 -0.82 -4.28
N GLY A 80 -2.57 -1.42 -5.41
CA GLY A 80 -3.86 -1.18 -6.04
C GLY A 80 -5.05 -1.56 -5.16
N PHE A 81 -5.02 -2.73 -4.50
CA PHE A 81 -6.08 -3.09 -3.56
C PHE A 81 -6.14 -2.15 -2.35
N THR A 82 -4.98 -1.71 -1.85
CA THR A 82 -4.89 -0.78 -0.72
C THR A 82 -5.46 0.59 -1.10
N GLN A 83 -5.05 1.15 -2.22
CA GLN A 83 -5.49 2.44 -2.71
C GLN A 83 -6.99 2.42 -3.08
N TYR A 84 -7.46 1.38 -3.78
CA TYR A 84 -8.88 1.22 -4.10
C TYR A 84 -9.74 1.12 -2.85
N ALA A 85 -9.31 0.31 -1.86
CA ALA A 85 -10.01 0.18 -0.59
C ALA A 85 -10.05 1.52 0.16
N TYR A 86 -8.95 2.28 0.15
CA TYR A 86 -8.88 3.59 0.78
C TYR A 86 -9.82 4.60 0.10
N ALA A 87 -9.61 4.84 -1.21
CA ALA A 87 -10.23 5.93 -1.94
C ALA A 87 -11.72 5.73 -2.18
N PHE A 88 -12.16 4.49 -2.43
CA PHE A 88 -13.50 4.23 -2.97
C PHE A 88 -14.37 3.29 -2.11
N VAL A 89 -13.86 2.83 -0.96
CA VAL A 89 -14.60 1.90 -0.11
C VAL A 89 -14.63 2.37 1.34
N ALA A 90 -13.47 2.57 1.95
CA ALA A 90 -13.35 3.08 3.30
C ALA A 90 -13.84 4.53 3.36
N PHE A 91 -13.41 5.37 2.41
CA PHE A 91 -13.83 6.76 2.38
C PHE A 91 -15.35 6.91 2.14
N ASP A 92 -15.94 6.10 1.25
CA ASP A 92 -17.40 6.06 1.08
C ASP A 92 -18.12 5.62 2.35
N ALA A 93 -17.54 4.68 3.12
CA ALA A 93 -18.08 4.28 4.40
C ALA A 93 -18.11 5.45 5.40
N GLU A 94 -17.03 6.23 5.47
CA GLU A 94 -16.94 7.41 6.33
C GLU A 94 -17.97 8.48 5.94
N ARG A 95 -18.14 8.74 4.63
CA ARG A 95 -19.13 9.71 4.12
C ARG A 95 -20.57 9.30 4.41
N LEU A 96 -20.84 8.00 4.45
CA LEU A 96 -22.19 7.45 4.63
C LEU A 96 -22.59 7.30 6.10
N GLU A 97 -21.64 7.33 7.04
CA GLU A 97 -21.88 7.00 8.45
C GLU A 97 -23.00 7.82 9.10
N GLY A 98 -23.02 9.14 8.86
CA GLY A 98 -24.06 10.02 9.40
C GLY A 98 -25.46 9.81 8.81
N GLN A 99 -25.58 9.07 7.70
CA GLN A 99 -26.83 8.85 6.98
C GLN A 99 -27.35 7.42 7.15
N ASP A 100 -26.47 6.42 7.03
CA ASP A 100 -26.78 5.00 7.17
C ASP A 100 -25.57 4.27 7.78
N ALA A 101 -25.55 4.20 9.11
CA ALA A 101 -24.51 3.53 9.87
C ALA A 101 -24.40 2.03 9.53
N ALA A 102 -25.51 1.36 9.18
CA ALA A 102 -25.49 -0.05 8.82
C ALA A 102 -24.83 -0.25 7.45
N ALA A 103 -25.10 0.61 6.47
CA ALA A 103 -24.43 0.60 5.17
C ALA A 103 -22.95 0.97 5.29
N ALA A 104 -22.62 1.99 6.09
CA ALA A 104 -21.24 2.34 6.39
C ALA A 104 -20.48 1.15 6.98
N GLN A 105 -21.07 0.43 7.95
CA GLN A 105 -20.44 -0.75 8.54
C GLN A 105 -20.20 -1.88 7.53
N ARG A 106 -21.14 -2.13 6.60
CA ARG A 106 -20.94 -3.10 5.51
C ARG A 106 -19.75 -2.72 4.63
N LEU A 107 -19.59 -1.43 4.32
CA LEU A 107 -18.47 -0.92 3.53
C LEU A 107 -17.15 -1.01 4.30
N ARG A 108 -17.11 -0.71 5.60
CA ARG A 108 -15.92 -0.89 6.46
C ARG A 108 -15.44 -2.33 6.46
N GLN A 109 -16.36 -3.28 6.67
CA GLN A 109 -16.03 -4.70 6.63
C GLN A 109 -15.51 -5.11 5.24
N ARG A 110 -16.07 -4.55 4.15
CA ARG A 110 -15.56 -4.77 2.79
C ARG A 110 -14.14 -4.21 2.63
N ALA A 111 -13.88 -2.98 3.06
CA ALA A 111 -12.56 -2.37 3.00
C ALA A 111 -11.52 -3.15 3.81
N ALA A 112 -11.85 -3.56 5.04
CA ALA A 112 -10.99 -4.40 5.88
C ALA A 112 -10.61 -5.73 5.19
N ARG A 113 -11.54 -6.38 4.48
CA ARG A 113 -11.26 -7.59 3.69
C ARG A 113 -10.34 -7.31 2.51
N LEU A 114 -10.51 -6.17 1.83
CA LEU A 114 -9.65 -5.75 0.71
C LEU A 114 -8.22 -5.43 1.19
N TYR A 115 -8.07 -4.70 2.29
CA TYR A 115 -6.78 -4.48 2.94
C TYR A 115 -6.12 -5.79 3.35
N GLY A 116 -6.85 -6.69 4.00
CA GLY A 116 -6.32 -8.02 4.35
C GLY A 116 -5.89 -8.83 3.12
N ARG A 117 -6.56 -8.65 1.98
CA ARG A 117 -6.16 -9.28 0.70
C ARG A 117 -4.88 -8.66 0.15
N ALA A 118 -4.74 -7.33 0.13
CA ALA A 118 -3.52 -6.63 -0.25
C ALA A 118 -2.32 -7.08 0.58
N GLN A 119 -2.48 -7.06 1.90
CA GLN A 119 -1.50 -7.50 2.88
C GLN A 119 -1.01 -8.93 2.59
N ARG A 120 -1.93 -9.87 2.33
CA ARG A 120 -1.56 -11.26 2.03
C ARG A 120 -0.73 -11.40 0.76
N HIS A 121 -1.06 -10.66 -0.31
CA HIS A 121 -0.27 -10.69 -1.54
C HIS A 121 1.15 -10.17 -1.33
N ALA A 122 1.29 -9.03 -0.64
CA ALA A 122 2.59 -8.46 -0.35
C ALA A 122 3.44 -9.34 0.57
N LEU A 123 2.87 -9.84 1.68
CA LEU A 123 3.57 -10.74 2.59
C LEU A 123 3.96 -12.05 1.91
N ALA A 124 3.11 -12.61 1.04
CA ALA A 124 3.44 -13.82 0.30
C ALA A 124 4.62 -13.59 -0.67
N ALA A 125 4.73 -12.41 -1.28
CA ALA A 125 5.87 -12.06 -2.11
C ALA A 125 7.17 -11.92 -1.30
N LEU A 126 7.09 -11.28 -0.12
CA LEU A 126 8.24 -11.18 0.81
C LEU A 126 8.68 -12.57 1.30
N GLU A 127 7.74 -13.42 1.69
CA GLU A 127 7.98 -14.79 2.16
C GLU A 127 8.62 -15.69 1.09
N ARG A 128 8.24 -15.50 -0.19
CA ARG A 128 8.87 -16.23 -1.30
C ARG A 128 10.34 -15.86 -1.49
N ARG A 129 10.68 -14.59 -1.27
CA ARG A 129 12.06 -14.10 -1.37
C ARG A 129 12.88 -14.48 -0.15
N HIS A 130 12.28 -14.38 1.03
CA HIS A 130 12.89 -14.69 2.32
C HIS A 130 12.02 -15.71 3.06
N SER A 131 12.36 -17.00 2.94
CA SER A 131 11.61 -18.06 3.61
C SER A 131 11.63 -17.89 5.13
N GLY A 132 10.46 -17.82 5.75
CA GLY A 132 10.28 -17.50 7.16
C GLY A 132 10.21 -16.01 7.48
N PHE A 133 10.03 -15.13 6.49
CA PHE A 133 10.00 -13.67 6.66
C PHE A 133 9.09 -13.23 7.81
N VAL A 134 7.85 -13.74 7.88
CA VAL A 134 6.90 -13.32 8.94
C VAL A 134 7.37 -13.76 10.32
N ARG A 135 7.94 -14.96 10.45
CA ARG A 135 8.52 -15.46 11.70
C ARG A 135 9.68 -14.57 12.13
N ASP A 136 10.58 -14.28 11.20
CA ASP A 136 11.78 -13.49 11.48
C ASP A 136 11.41 -12.02 11.77
N LEU A 137 10.34 -11.51 11.15
CA LEU A 137 9.78 -10.19 11.46
C LEU A 137 9.30 -10.19 12.91
N SER A 138 8.53 -11.20 13.32
CA SER A 138 8.08 -11.33 14.71
C SER A 138 9.24 -11.45 15.71
N ALA A 139 10.34 -12.11 15.33
CA ALA A 139 11.55 -12.22 16.14
C ALA A 139 12.44 -10.96 16.10
N GLY A 140 12.16 -10.00 15.21
CA GLY A 140 12.98 -8.80 15.01
C GLY A 140 14.29 -9.04 14.25
N THR A 141 14.39 -10.14 13.51
CA THR A 141 15.58 -10.55 12.74
C THR A 141 15.37 -10.50 11.23
N ALA A 142 14.16 -10.17 10.76
CA ALA A 142 13.86 -10.02 9.33
C ALA A 142 14.78 -9.00 8.65
N ARG A 143 15.04 -9.25 7.37
CA ARG A 143 15.82 -8.38 6.48
C ARG A 143 14.99 -8.07 5.24
N LEU A 144 15.19 -6.88 4.71
CA LEU A 144 14.61 -6.44 3.43
C LEU A 144 15.72 -6.12 2.46
N ASP A 145 15.57 -6.59 1.23
CA ASP A 145 16.34 -6.13 0.08
C ASP A 145 15.77 -4.75 -0.36
N ALA A 146 16.60 -3.93 -1.01
CA ALA A 146 16.20 -2.58 -1.41
C ALA A 146 14.99 -2.56 -2.37
N ASP A 147 14.87 -3.56 -3.23
CA ASP A 147 13.75 -3.73 -4.18
C ASP A 147 12.46 -4.25 -3.52
N GLN A 148 12.46 -4.50 -2.21
CA GLN A 148 11.30 -4.98 -1.46
C GLN A 148 10.66 -3.91 -0.58
N VAL A 149 11.24 -2.72 -0.51
CA VAL A 149 10.73 -1.65 0.35
C VAL A 149 9.29 -1.28 -0.01
N GLY A 150 8.97 -1.18 -1.30
CA GLY A 150 7.61 -0.91 -1.77
C GLY A 150 6.60 -1.96 -1.31
N LEU A 151 6.91 -3.25 -1.49
CA LEU A 151 6.12 -4.35 -0.95
C LEU A 151 5.92 -4.27 0.56
N ALA A 152 6.98 -4.00 1.32
CA ALA A 152 6.90 -3.88 2.78
C ALA A 152 6.07 -2.66 3.21
N TYR A 153 6.21 -1.53 2.52
CA TYR A 153 5.39 -0.33 2.72
C TYR A 153 3.92 -0.64 2.49
N TRP A 154 3.54 -1.22 1.34
CA TRP A 154 2.15 -1.52 1.02
C TRP A 154 1.56 -2.61 1.93
N ALA A 155 2.37 -3.60 2.32
CA ALA A 155 1.97 -4.60 3.32
C ALA A 155 1.63 -3.93 4.66
N ALA A 156 2.51 -3.07 5.17
CA ALA A 156 2.30 -2.39 6.44
C ALA A 156 1.14 -1.39 6.39
N ALA A 157 1.00 -0.65 5.29
CA ALA A 157 -0.10 0.29 5.08
C ALA A 157 -1.46 -0.42 5.08
N ALA A 158 -1.60 -1.51 4.29
CA ALA A 158 -2.80 -2.32 4.29
C ALA A 158 -3.07 -2.96 5.66
N TRP A 159 -2.03 -3.44 6.35
CA TRP A 159 -2.17 -4.04 7.67
C TRP A 159 -2.70 -3.04 8.69
N GLY A 160 -2.08 -1.85 8.78
CA GLY A 160 -2.53 -0.77 9.65
C GLY A 160 -3.96 -0.32 9.33
N ALA A 161 -4.29 -0.15 8.05
CA ALA A 161 -5.64 0.24 7.63
C ALA A 161 -6.70 -0.83 7.96
N ARG A 162 -6.36 -2.12 7.82
CA ARG A 162 -7.24 -3.22 8.27
C ARG A 162 -7.48 -3.15 9.78
N ILE A 163 -6.43 -2.95 10.57
CA ILE A 163 -6.53 -2.84 12.04
C ILE A 163 -7.41 -1.65 12.42
N ALA A 164 -7.18 -0.49 11.80
CA ALA A 164 -7.97 0.73 12.05
C ALA A 164 -9.48 0.55 11.78
N LEU A 165 -9.84 -0.33 10.85
CA LEU A 165 -11.24 -0.65 10.52
C LEU A 165 -11.79 -1.88 11.27
N SER A 166 -11.02 -2.48 12.18
CA SER A 166 -11.39 -3.72 12.89
C SER A 166 -11.00 -3.65 14.37
N THR A 167 -11.16 -2.48 14.99
CA THR A 167 -10.83 -2.24 16.41
C THR A 167 -11.69 -3.06 17.38
N ASP A 168 -12.80 -3.61 16.90
CA ASP A 168 -13.70 -4.52 17.60
C ASP A 168 -13.27 -6.00 17.55
N GLN A 169 -12.18 -6.32 16.84
CA GLN A 169 -11.65 -7.67 16.70
C GLN A 169 -10.28 -7.77 17.38
N PRO A 170 -10.21 -8.27 18.63
CA PRO A 170 -8.97 -8.32 19.41
C PRO A 170 -7.82 -9.04 18.69
N ASP A 171 -8.11 -10.13 17.98
CA ASP A 171 -7.11 -10.90 17.24
C ASP A 171 -6.46 -10.09 16.10
N VAL A 172 -7.23 -9.20 15.46
CA VAL A 172 -6.69 -8.31 14.41
C VAL A 172 -5.89 -7.19 15.04
N VAL A 173 -6.38 -6.61 16.15
CA VAL A 173 -5.68 -5.53 16.87
C VAL A 173 -4.34 -6.01 17.45
N ALA A 174 -4.25 -7.27 17.87
CA ALA A 174 -3.03 -7.88 18.39
C ALA A 174 -1.86 -7.85 17.39
N ASP A 175 -2.13 -7.74 16.10
CA ASP A 175 -1.10 -7.65 15.06
C ASP A 175 -0.45 -6.27 14.94
N LEU A 176 -0.97 -5.23 15.62
CA LEU A 176 -0.48 -3.85 15.52
C LEU A 176 1.04 -3.72 15.69
N PRO A 177 1.69 -4.36 16.68
CA PRO A 177 3.14 -4.28 16.82
C PRO A 177 3.90 -4.88 15.63
N LEU A 178 3.35 -5.91 14.98
CA LEU A 178 3.98 -6.56 13.84
C LEU A 178 3.86 -5.70 12.58
N ALA A 179 2.69 -5.08 12.36
CA ALA A 179 2.48 -4.10 11.31
C ALA A 179 3.42 -2.89 11.44
N ALA A 180 3.53 -2.33 12.65
CA ALA A 180 4.43 -1.22 12.95
C ALA A 180 5.90 -1.59 12.73
N ARG A 181 6.30 -2.81 13.14
CA ARG A 181 7.66 -3.31 12.93
C ARG A 181 8.00 -3.46 11.44
N LEU A 182 7.07 -3.90 10.60
CA LEU A 182 7.28 -3.96 9.15
C LEU A 182 7.47 -2.56 8.55
N ALA A 183 6.66 -1.59 8.96
CA ALA A 183 6.82 -0.20 8.54
C ALA A 183 8.19 0.37 8.98
N GLN A 184 8.63 0.10 10.21
CA GLN A 184 9.95 0.51 10.71
C GLN A 184 11.09 -0.15 9.94
N LEU A 185 10.99 -1.46 9.65
CA LEU A 185 11.98 -2.19 8.87
C LEU A 185 12.13 -1.58 7.47
N ALA A 186 11.01 -1.29 6.79
CA ALA A 186 11.00 -0.60 5.51
C ALA A 186 11.61 0.81 5.63
N PHE A 187 11.24 1.56 6.65
CA PHE A 187 11.70 2.95 6.86
C PHE A 187 13.20 3.01 7.11
N HIS A 188 13.77 2.05 7.83
CA HIS A 188 15.22 1.94 8.01
C HIS A 188 15.96 1.64 6.71
N ALA A 189 15.35 0.89 5.78
CA ALA A 189 15.94 0.57 4.50
C ALA A 189 15.92 1.76 3.53
N GLU A 190 14.80 2.49 3.44
CA GLU A 190 14.66 3.64 2.54
C GLU A 190 13.70 4.71 3.13
N PRO A 191 14.20 5.63 3.97
CA PRO A 191 13.36 6.63 4.66
C PRO A 191 12.52 7.52 3.73
N GLY A 192 13.02 7.78 2.52
CA GLY A 192 12.39 8.66 1.53
C GLY A 192 11.33 8.00 0.64
N HIS A 193 11.08 6.70 0.83
CA HIS A 193 10.20 5.92 -0.04
C HIS A 193 8.80 6.57 -0.19
N GLY A 194 8.30 6.56 -1.43
CA GLY A 194 6.97 7.10 -1.77
C GLY A 194 6.83 8.60 -1.51
N ALA A 195 7.89 9.39 -1.74
CA ALA A 195 7.91 10.84 -1.49
C ALA A 195 7.44 11.18 -0.06
N GLY A 196 8.03 10.50 0.93
CA GLY A 196 7.71 10.67 2.35
C GLY A 196 6.51 9.88 2.85
N ALA A 197 5.81 9.12 2.00
CA ALA A 197 4.67 8.29 2.41
C ALA A 197 5.04 7.26 3.47
N LEU A 198 6.24 6.68 3.41
CA LEU A 198 6.69 5.70 4.40
C LEU A 198 6.97 6.35 5.78
N ALA A 199 7.61 7.52 5.82
CA ALA A 199 7.77 8.28 7.05
C ALA A 199 6.42 8.68 7.67
N SER A 200 5.46 9.10 6.84
CA SER A 200 4.08 9.39 7.25
C SER A 200 3.37 8.16 7.82
N LEU A 201 3.57 6.98 7.24
CA LEU A 201 3.02 5.72 7.76
C LEU A 201 3.59 5.38 9.14
N VAL A 202 4.91 5.48 9.33
CA VAL A 202 5.55 5.24 10.63
C VAL A 202 5.05 6.26 11.67
N ALA A 203 4.87 7.52 11.28
CA ALA A 203 4.29 8.55 12.15
C ALA A 203 2.87 8.19 12.62
N ASN A 204 2.03 7.66 11.73
CA ASN A 204 0.69 7.18 12.09
C ASN A 204 0.74 6.02 13.09
N PHE A 205 1.61 5.04 12.88
CA PHE A 205 1.80 3.95 13.85
C PHE A 205 2.30 4.47 15.20
N GLU A 206 3.23 5.43 15.21
CA GLU A 206 3.72 6.06 16.43
C GLU A 206 2.62 6.82 17.17
N ALA A 207 1.76 7.54 16.45
CA ALA A 207 0.63 8.26 17.05
C ALA A 207 -0.46 7.31 17.59
N ALA A 208 -0.69 6.17 16.94
CA ALA A 208 -1.77 5.25 17.27
C ALA A 208 -1.40 4.19 18.33
N ARG A 209 -0.12 3.86 18.51
CA ARG A 209 0.28 2.78 19.42
C ARG A 209 0.16 3.17 20.89
N PRO A 210 -0.20 2.22 21.78
CA PRO A 210 -0.11 2.45 23.23
C PRO A 210 1.30 2.88 23.65
N GLY A 211 1.39 3.96 24.43
CA GLY A 211 2.67 4.54 24.86
C GLY A 211 3.48 5.22 23.74
N GLY A 212 2.83 5.53 22.61
CA GLY A 212 3.41 6.33 21.53
C GLY A 212 3.67 7.79 21.96
N SER A 213 4.60 8.45 21.27
CA SER A 213 4.99 9.83 21.53
C SER A 213 4.47 10.76 20.45
N ARG A 214 3.60 11.70 20.84
CA ARG A 214 3.10 12.78 19.95
C ARG A 214 4.24 13.61 19.37
N ALA A 215 5.30 13.84 20.14
CA ALA A 215 6.48 14.59 19.70
C ALA A 215 7.28 13.80 18.65
N GLU A 216 7.41 12.48 18.83
CA GLU A 216 8.10 11.63 17.85
C GLU A 216 7.31 11.49 16.55
N ALA A 217 5.99 11.29 16.64
CA ALA A 217 5.12 11.29 15.48
C ALA A 217 5.23 12.62 14.70
N ALA A 218 5.26 13.77 15.39
CA ALA A 218 5.47 15.07 14.75
C ALA A 218 6.82 15.14 14.01
N ARG A 219 7.91 14.66 14.63
CA ARG A 219 9.25 14.61 14.01
C ARG A 219 9.27 13.75 12.74
N LEU A 220 8.56 12.62 12.76
CA LEU A 220 8.41 11.73 11.61
C LEU A 220 7.57 12.37 10.49
N PHE A 221 6.51 13.11 10.81
CA PHE A 221 5.78 13.91 9.82
C PHE A 221 6.66 15.02 9.22
N ASP A 222 7.48 15.70 10.03
CA ASP A 222 8.42 16.70 9.49
C ASP A 222 9.44 16.04 8.53
N ALA A 223 9.86 14.79 8.82
CA ALA A 223 10.69 14.02 7.89
C ALA A 223 9.93 13.64 6.62
N ALA A 224 8.67 13.23 6.74
CA ALA A 224 7.80 12.93 5.59
C ALA A 224 7.65 14.14 4.66
N GLU A 225 7.42 15.33 5.22
CA GLU A 225 7.33 16.56 4.43
C GLU A 225 8.63 16.90 3.69
N ARG A 226 9.79 16.73 4.35
CA ARG A 226 11.10 16.92 3.71
C ARG A 226 11.34 15.93 2.58
N HIS A 227 11.05 14.64 2.81
CA HIS A 227 11.20 13.60 1.78
C HIS A 227 10.22 13.78 0.61
N GLY A 228 9.03 14.31 0.87
CA GLY A 228 8.05 14.64 -0.16
C GLY A 228 8.32 15.95 -0.89
N ALA A 229 9.31 16.74 -0.46
CA ALA A 229 9.63 18.06 -0.99
C ALA A 229 8.40 18.99 -1.13
N GLY A 230 7.42 18.84 -0.22
CA GLY A 230 6.16 19.58 -0.26
C GLY A 230 5.17 19.17 -1.37
N ARG A 231 5.41 18.06 -2.06
CA ARG A 231 4.61 17.62 -3.23
C ARG A 231 3.55 16.55 -2.92
N ASN A 232 3.52 16.05 -1.68
CA ASN A 232 2.64 14.97 -1.26
C ASN A 232 1.55 15.50 -0.33
N ALA A 233 0.34 15.70 -0.86
CA ALA A 233 -0.80 16.21 -0.10
C ALA A 233 -1.19 15.25 1.04
N GLY A 234 -0.98 13.95 0.86
CA GLY A 234 -1.33 12.91 1.83
C GLY A 234 -0.57 13.04 3.15
N VAL A 235 0.63 13.61 3.14
CA VAL A 235 1.38 13.86 4.39
C VAL A 235 0.64 14.85 5.29
N PHE A 236 0.08 15.92 4.71
CA PHE A 236 -0.66 16.93 5.47
C PHE A 236 -2.00 16.42 5.98
N VAL A 237 -2.73 15.65 5.16
CA VAL A 237 -3.98 15.00 5.57
C VAL A 237 -3.72 14.04 6.73
N ALA A 238 -2.74 13.15 6.58
CA ALA A 238 -2.36 12.19 7.62
C ALA A 238 -1.93 12.90 8.92
N ARG A 239 -1.13 13.97 8.83
CA ARG A 239 -0.71 14.77 9.99
C ARG A 239 -1.90 15.40 10.70
N ALA A 240 -2.87 15.94 9.95
CA ALA A 240 -4.07 16.52 10.52
C ALA A 240 -4.87 15.48 11.31
N GLU A 241 -5.12 14.33 10.69
CA GLU A 241 -5.91 13.26 11.29
C GLU A 241 -5.21 12.54 12.45
N ALA A 242 -3.88 12.50 12.47
CA ALA A 242 -3.14 11.87 13.55
C ALA A 242 -2.91 12.82 14.74
N LEU A 243 -2.60 14.09 14.49
CA LEU A 243 -2.05 14.98 15.51
C LEU A 243 -2.88 16.23 15.81
N ALA A 244 -3.93 16.54 15.05
CA ALA A 244 -4.66 17.80 15.19
C ALA A 244 -6.16 17.62 15.51
N ARG A 245 -6.61 16.42 15.91
CA ARG A 245 -8.02 16.15 16.24
C ARG A 245 -8.57 16.96 17.43
N ASP A 246 -7.69 17.49 18.28
CA ASP A 246 -8.06 18.33 19.43
C ASP A 246 -7.75 19.83 19.22
N ASP A 247 -7.21 20.20 18.04
CA ASP A 247 -6.86 21.57 17.69
C ASP A 247 -7.45 21.92 16.31
N ARG A 248 -8.66 22.48 16.32
CA ARG A 248 -9.39 22.83 15.11
C ARG A 248 -8.59 23.75 14.19
N ALA A 249 -7.89 24.74 14.74
CA ALA A 249 -7.15 25.72 13.93
C ALA A 249 -5.96 25.07 13.22
N GLN A 250 -5.24 24.17 13.92
CA GLN A 250 -4.17 23.38 13.31
C GLN A 250 -4.72 22.39 12.27
N PHE A 251 -5.85 21.73 12.56
CA PHE A 251 -6.52 20.80 11.65
C PHE A 251 -6.89 21.49 10.33
N GLU A 252 -7.61 22.62 10.39
CA GLU A 252 -7.96 23.41 9.21
C GLU A 252 -6.74 23.85 8.39
N ARG A 253 -5.69 24.31 9.07
CA ARG A 253 -4.46 24.78 8.40
C ARG A 253 -3.81 23.66 7.59
N LEU A 254 -3.68 22.47 8.18
CA LEU A 254 -3.07 21.31 7.51
C LEU A 254 -3.91 20.85 6.32
N LEU A 255 -5.23 20.81 6.44
CA LEU A 255 -6.11 20.42 5.33
C LEU A 255 -6.10 21.43 4.18
N ARG A 256 -6.06 22.74 4.49
CA ARG A 256 -5.89 23.78 3.46
C ARG A 256 -4.54 23.67 2.75
N GLN A 257 -3.49 23.30 3.47
CA GLN A 257 -2.18 23.03 2.88
C GLN A 257 -2.22 21.80 1.96
N ALA A 258 -2.91 20.72 2.37
CA ALA A 258 -3.13 19.55 1.52
C ALA A 258 -3.82 19.93 0.19
N LEU A 259 -4.86 20.77 0.23
CA LEU A 259 -5.56 21.25 -0.97
C LEU A 259 -4.64 22.07 -1.91
N GLN A 260 -3.78 22.92 -1.35
CA GLN A 260 -2.81 23.69 -2.14
C GLN A 260 -1.81 22.78 -2.86
N VAL A 261 -1.27 21.79 -2.15
CA VAL A 261 -0.33 20.81 -2.71
C VAL A 261 -1.02 19.97 -3.79
N ALA A 262 -2.23 19.50 -3.53
CA ALA A 262 -2.99 18.72 -4.51
C ALA A 262 -3.28 19.50 -5.80
N ALA A 263 -3.58 20.80 -5.69
CA ALA A 263 -3.78 21.66 -6.86
C ALA A 263 -2.48 21.92 -7.64
N ALA A 264 -1.34 22.06 -6.94
CA ALA A 264 -0.04 22.29 -7.56
C ALA A 264 0.57 21.04 -8.23
N HIS A 265 0.21 19.85 -7.74
CA HIS A 265 0.75 18.57 -8.19
C HIS A 265 -0.38 17.55 -8.41
N PRO A 266 -1.15 17.66 -9.51
CA PRO A 266 -2.42 16.96 -9.69
C PRO A 266 -2.27 15.50 -10.15
N ASP A 267 -1.43 14.70 -9.48
CA ASP A 267 -1.43 13.25 -9.65
C ASP A 267 -2.63 12.60 -8.93
N LEU A 268 -2.93 11.36 -9.28
CA LEU A 268 -4.09 10.62 -8.76
C LEU A 268 -4.11 10.55 -7.22
N GLY A 269 -2.95 10.32 -6.59
CA GLY A 269 -2.86 10.22 -5.14
C GLY A 269 -3.19 11.55 -4.48
N ASN A 270 -2.65 12.64 -5.02
CA ASN A 270 -2.93 13.99 -4.56
C ASN A 270 -4.39 14.42 -4.80
N GLN A 271 -5.01 14.00 -5.90
CA GLN A 271 -6.43 14.25 -6.15
C GLN A 271 -7.31 13.56 -5.10
N VAL A 272 -7.06 12.29 -4.79
CA VAL A 272 -7.77 11.55 -3.74
C VAL A 272 -7.60 12.24 -2.37
N MET A 273 -6.38 12.67 -2.04
CA MET A 273 -6.12 13.40 -0.80
C MET A 273 -6.78 14.78 -0.77
N GLY A 274 -6.88 15.45 -1.92
CA GLY A 274 -7.60 16.71 -2.07
C GLY A 274 -9.10 16.55 -1.81
N GLU A 275 -9.73 15.52 -2.37
CA GLU A 275 -11.13 15.19 -2.10
C GLU A 275 -11.36 14.86 -0.61
N ARG A 276 -10.46 14.08 0.00
CA ARG A 276 -10.52 13.81 1.45
C ARG A 276 -10.39 15.09 2.27
N ALA A 277 -9.41 15.95 1.96
CA ALA A 277 -9.20 17.19 2.69
C ALA A 277 -10.41 18.14 2.57
N ARG A 278 -11.01 18.24 1.38
CA ARG A 278 -12.21 19.05 1.14
C ARG A 278 -13.39 18.53 1.97
N TRP A 279 -13.65 17.23 1.93
CA TRP A 279 -14.71 16.62 2.76
C TRP A 279 -14.49 16.79 4.27
N LEU A 280 -13.24 16.64 4.74
CA LEU A 280 -12.91 16.85 6.16
C LEU A 280 -13.15 18.31 6.60
N LEU A 281 -12.90 19.29 5.72
CA LEU A 281 -13.20 20.69 5.96
C LEU A 281 -14.71 20.96 5.94
N ASP A 282 -15.44 20.38 4.99
CA ASP A 282 -16.89 20.54 4.86
C ASP A 282 -17.65 19.94 6.05
N THR A 283 -17.09 18.90 6.68
CA THR A 283 -17.65 18.20 7.84
C THR A 283 -17.01 18.60 9.16
N ILE A 284 -16.25 19.70 9.21
CA ILE A 284 -15.45 20.03 10.39
C ILE A 284 -16.28 20.34 11.65
N ALA A 285 -17.49 20.87 11.47
CA ALA A 285 -18.39 21.19 12.58
C ALA A 285 -18.86 19.94 13.34
N ASP A 286 -18.94 18.79 12.68
CA ASP A 286 -19.37 17.54 13.32
C ASP A 286 -18.22 16.84 14.08
N ARG A 287 -17.00 17.37 13.97
CA ARG A 287 -15.76 16.75 14.49
C ARG A 287 -15.20 17.43 15.73
N PHE A 288 -15.62 18.67 16.01
CA PHE A 288 -15.07 19.53 17.06
C PHE A 288 -16.19 20.17 17.88
#